data_AF-A0A4Q0T8Q8-F1
#
_entry.id   AF-A0A4Q0T8Q8-F1
#
_cell.length_a   1.000
_cell.length_b   1.000
_cell.length_c   1.000
_cell.angle_alpha   90.00
_cell.angle_beta   90.00
_cell.angle_gamma   90.00
#
_symmetry.space_group_name_H-M   'P 1'
#
loop_
_entity.id
_entity.type
_entity.pdbx_description
1 polymer ?
#
loop_
_entity_poly.entity_id
_entity_poly.type
_entity_poly.pdbx_seq_one_letter_code
_entity_poly.pdbx_strand_id
1 'polypeptide(L)'
;MRFQFDLRKSARLRANPDRGIGFEEAQTLFNTEYITDRRSDDPEQFRAIGWVDGTLYSVIYEVRQDQQGEFYHLVTLWKATKEERRAYAENIF
;
A
#
# COMPACT_ATOMS: atom_id res chain seq x y z
N MET A 1 -8.85 -10.01 -3.52
CA MET A 1 -7.41 -10.11 -3.20
C MET A 1 -7.25 -10.53 -1.74
N ARG A 2 -6.26 -11.37 -1.39
CA ARG A 2 -5.97 -11.76 -0.01
C ARG A 2 -4.84 -10.89 0.54
N PHE A 3 -4.94 -10.47 1.80
CA PHE A 3 -3.95 -9.63 2.46
C PHE A 3 -3.47 -10.25 3.75
N GLN A 4 -2.18 -10.09 4.05
CA GLN A 4 -1.62 -10.40 5.36
C GLN A 4 -0.69 -9.26 5.79
N PHE A 5 -0.65 -8.99 7.08
CA PHE A 5 0.24 -7.98 7.66
C PHE A 5 0.32 -8.16 9.17
N ASP A 6 1.32 -7.53 9.77
CA ASP A 6 1.44 -7.50 11.22
C ASP A 6 0.43 -6.52 11.83
N LEU A 7 -0.48 -7.03 12.66
CA LEU A 7 -1.54 -6.24 13.31
C LEU A 7 -0.97 -5.16 14.26
N ARG A 8 0.15 -5.45 14.95
CA ARG A 8 0.78 -4.47 15.86
C ARG A 8 1.40 -3.33 15.06
N LYS A 9 2.01 -3.63 13.90
CA LYS A 9 2.52 -2.64 12.96
C LYS A 9 1.38 -1.81 12.40
N SER A 10 0.27 -2.43 12.03
CA SER A 10 -0.93 -1.71 11.57
C SER A 10 -1.41 -0.70 12.62
N ALA A 11 -1.56 -1.14 13.87
CA ALA A 11 -1.98 -0.27 14.96
C ALA A 11 -1.00 0.89 15.19
N ARG A 12 0.31 0.64 15.10
CA ARG A 12 1.35 1.68 15.20
C ARG A 12 1.30 2.70 14.07
N LEU A 13 1.02 2.25 12.84
CA LEU A 13 0.86 3.15 11.69
C LEU A 13 -0.38 4.02 11.88
N ARG A 14 -1.51 3.42 12.28
CA ARG A 14 -2.75 4.16 12.55
C ARG A 14 -2.57 5.22 13.63
N ALA A 15 -1.83 4.90 14.70
CA ALA A 15 -1.55 5.82 15.80
C ALA A 15 -0.55 6.94 15.43
N ASN A 16 0.18 6.82 14.32
CA ASN A 16 1.11 7.84 13.86
C ASN A 16 0.36 8.90 13.03
N PRO A 17 0.30 10.19 13.45
CA PRO A 17 -0.45 11.24 12.73
C PRO A 17 0.02 11.51 11.30
N ASP A 18 1.30 11.28 11.00
CA ASP A 18 1.85 11.45 9.65
C ASP A 18 1.34 10.37 8.70
N ARG A 19 0.98 9.20 9.25
CA ARG A 19 0.44 8.04 8.51
C ARG A 19 -1.09 8.10 8.54
N GLY A 20 -1.69 8.10 9.73
CA GLY A 20 -3.11 8.35 9.97
C GLY A 20 -4.06 7.17 9.71
N ILE A 21 -3.56 6.07 9.14
CA ILE A 21 -4.33 4.86 8.85
C ILE A 21 -3.49 3.60 9.14
N GLY A 22 -4.17 2.47 9.32
CA GLY A 22 -3.55 1.15 9.35
C GLY A 22 -3.67 0.43 8.02
N PHE A 23 -3.21 -0.82 8.00
CA PHE A 23 -3.29 -1.71 6.85
C PHE A 23 -4.72 -2.19 6.54
N GLU A 24 -5.61 -2.19 7.53
CA GLU A 24 -7.02 -2.51 7.33
C GLU A 24 -7.68 -1.50 6.38
N GLU A 25 -7.50 -0.20 6.61
CA GLU A 25 -8.03 0.86 5.76
C GLU A 25 -7.28 0.90 4.41
N ALA A 26 -5.96 0.70 4.43
CA ALA A 26 -5.13 0.75 3.24
C ALA A 26 -5.46 -0.33 2.18
N GLN A 27 -6.13 -1.42 2.56
CA GLN A 27 -6.61 -2.43 1.61
C GLN A 27 -7.59 -1.86 0.58
N THR A 28 -8.33 -0.80 0.92
CA THR A 28 -9.29 -0.16 0.00
C THR A 28 -8.62 0.41 -1.24
N LEU A 29 -7.34 0.80 -1.15
CA LEU A 29 -6.52 1.27 -2.27
C LEU A 29 -6.56 0.30 -3.45
N PHE A 30 -6.52 -1.00 -3.18
CA PHE A 30 -6.50 -2.04 -4.20
C PHE A 30 -7.87 -2.33 -4.82
N ASN A 31 -8.93 -1.73 -4.30
CA ASN A 31 -10.29 -1.82 -4.87
C ASN A 31 -10.64 -0.58 -5.70
N THR A 32 -9.74 0.40 -5.78
CA THR A 32 -9.88 1.61 -6.60
C THR A 32 -8.86 1.61 -7.72
N GLU A 33 -8.83 2.67 -8.53
CA GLU A 33 -7.72 2.89 -9.45
C GLU A 33 -6.43 3.15 -8.66
N TYR A 34 -5.38 2.42 -9.03
CA TYR A 34 -4.04 2.59 -8.46
C TYR A 34 -3.00 2.35 -9.54
N ILE A 35 -1.85 3.01 -9.38
CA ILE A 35 -0.66 2.70 -10.16
C ILE A 35 0.26 1.82 -9.32
N THR A 36 1.06 1.00 -10.00
CA THR A 36 2.06 0.17 -9.33
C THR A 36 3.42 0.33 -9.99
N ASP A 37 4.44 0.47 -9.15
CA ASP A 37 5.83 0.35 -9.55
C ASP A 37 6.54 -0.75 -8.77
N ARG A 38 7.47 -1.44 -9.43
CA ARG A 38 8.33 -2.44 -8.80
C ARG A 38 9.46 -1.71 -8.08
N ARG A 39 9.61 -1.98 -6.78
CA ARG A 39 10.76 -1.55 -5.99
C ARG A 39 11.66 -2.75 -5.75
N SER A 40 12.78 -2.78 -6.46
CA SER A 40 13.74 -3.87 -6.32
C SER A 40 14.57 -3.68 -5.05
N ASP A 41 14.19 -4.40 -4.00
CA ASP A 41 15.06 -4.83 -2.90
C ASP A 41 14.88 -6.36 -2.76
N ASP A 42 15.78 -7.07 -2.06
CA ASP A 42 15.62 -8.49 -1.69
C ASP A 42 15.05 -8.54 -0.25
N PRO A 43 13.79 -8.97 -0.04
CA PRO A 43 12.85 -9.60 -0.99
C PRO A 43 12.11 -8.59 -1.88
N GLU A 44 11.62 -9.09 -3.03
CA GLU A 44 10.91 -8.30 -4.04
C GLU A 44 9.72 -7.53 -3.46
N GLN A 45 9.72 -6.21 -3.69
CA GLN A 45 8.68 -5.30 -3.20
C GLN A 45 8.02 -4.53 -4.34
N PHE A 46 6.79 -4.14 -4.10
CA PHE A 46 5.98 -3.33 -4.99
C PHE A 46 5.45 -2.14 -4.22
N ARG A 47 5.29 -1.01 -4.90
CA ARG A 47 4.59 0.16 -4.38
C ARG A 47 3.30 0.35 -5.15
N ALA A 48 2.17 0.32 -4.44
CA ALA A 48 0.90 0.76 -4.98
C ALA A 48 0.61 2.20 -4.52
N ILE A 49 0.13 3.05 -5.43
CA ILE A 49 -0.29 4.42 -5.12
C ILE A 49 -1.74 4.57 -5.54
N GLY A 50 -2.62 4.94 -4.62
CA GLY A 50 -4.05 5.05 -4.88
C GLY A 50 -4.82 5.69 -3.71
N TRP A 51 -6.13 5.84 -3.89
CA TRP A 51 -6.98 6.59 -2.97
C TRP A 51 -7.49 5.73 -1.80
N VAL A 52 -7.48 6.33 -0.61
CA VAL A 52 -8.13 5.81 0.60
C VAL A 52 -8.84 6.98 1.25
N ASP A 53 -10.17 6.93 1.34
CA ASP A 53 -11.02 7.96 1.97
C ASP A 53 -10.66 9.41 1.58
N GLY A 54 -10.48 9.65 0.28
CA GLY A 54 -10.20 10.99 -0.26
C GLY A 54 -8.78 11.49 -0.02
N THR A 55 -7.86 10.63 0.43
CA THR A 55 -6.42 10.91 0.50
C THR A 55 -5.63 9.90 -0.32
N LEU A 56 -4.66 10.37 -1.10
CA LEU A 56 -3.78 9.49 -1.85
C LEU A 56 -2.72 8.91 -0.92
N TYR A 57 -2.57 7.58 -0.93
CA TYR A 57 -1.59 6.84 -0.16
C TYR A 57 -0.67 6.03 -1.06
N SER A 58 0.53 5.79 -0.55
CA SER A 58 1.51 4.86 -1.10
C SER A 58 1.63 3.69 -0.13
N VAL A 59 1.50 2.46 -0.62
CA VAL A 59 1.58 1.23 0.16
C VAL A 59 2.68 0.35 -0.44
N ILE A 60 3.61 -0.08 0.40
CA ILE A 60 4.60 -1.10 0.03
C ILE A 60 4.05 -2.47 0.41
N TYR A 61 4.12 -3.39 -0.54
CA TYR A 61 3.69 -4.76 -0.37
C TYR A 61 4.61 -5.74 -1.08
N GLU A 62 4.55 -6.99 -0.65
CA GLU A 62 5.23 -8.12 -1.29
C GLU A 62 4.17 -9.12 -1.76
N VAL A 63 4.40 -9.73 -2.91
CA VAL A 63 3.57 -10.84 -3.40
C VAL A 63 4.15 -12.14 -2.83
N ARG A 64 3.40 -12.81 -1.95
CA ARG A 64 3.81 -14.04 -1.29
C ARG A 64 2.79 -15.14 -1.53
N GLN A 65 3.17 -16.39 -1.28
CA GLN A 65 2.28 -17.54 -1.44
C GLN A 65 2.24 -18.39 -0.17
N ASP A 66 1.04 -18.85 0.20
CA ASP A 66 0.81 -19.86 1.24
C ASP A 66 0.03 -21.06 0.69
N GLN A 67 -0.40 -21.98 1.56
CA GLN A 67 -1.17 -23.16 1.18
C GLN A 67 -2.52 -22.84 0.50
N GLN A 68 -3.04 -21.62 0.67
CA GLN A 68 -4.28 -21.15 0.05
C GLN A 68 -4.04 -20.31 -1.22
N GLY A 69 -2.78 -20.12 -1.62
CA GLY A 69 -2.38 -19.39 -2.82
C GLY A 69 -1.72 -18.04 -2.55
N GLU A 70 -1.72 -17.17 -3.55
CA GLU A 70 -1.09 -15.85 -3.51
C GLU A 70 -1.81 -14.89 -2.55
N PHE A 71 -1.03 -14.08 -1.83
CA PHE A 71 -1.51 -12.99 -0.99
C PHE A 71 -0.53 -11.82 -1.00
N TYR A 72 -1.05 -10.61 -0.73
CA TYR A 72 -0.24 -9.41 -0.60
C TYR A 72 0.14 -9.22 0.86
N HIS A 73 1.44 -9.25 1.14
CA HIS A 73 1.98 -8.93 2.45
C HIS A 73 2.21 -7.42 2.55
N LEU A 74 1.38 -6.69 3.31
CA LEU A 74 1.53 -5.24 3.43
C LEU A 74 2.66 -4.90 4.41
N VAL A 75 3.66 -4.17 3.91
CA VAL A 75 4.90 -3.88 4.63
C VAL A 75 4.83 -2.52 5.31
N THR A 76 4.42 -1.47 4.61
CA THR A 76 4.32 -0.11 5.17
C THR A 76 3.44 0.78 4.29
N LEU A 77 3.06 1.95 4.78
CA LEU A 77 2.28 2.92 4.01
C LEU A 77 2.66 4.35 4.39
N TRP A 78 2.41 5.33 3.52
CA TRP A 78 2.42 6.77 3.83
C TRP A 78 1.43 7.54 2.97
N LYS A 79 1.06 8.75 3.41
CA LYS A 79 0.38 9.71 2.54
C LYS A 79 1.29 10.02 1.35
N ALA A 80 0.77 9.87 0.14
CA ALA A 80 1.57 10.02 -1.08
C ALA A 80 2.28 11.38 -1.12
N THR A 81 3.58 11.36 -1.45
CA THR A 81 4.39 12.58 -1.60
C THR A 81 3.93 13.40 -2.81
N LYS A 82 4.48 14.60 -3.00
CA LYS A 82 4.17 15.43 -4.17
C LYS A 82 4.54 14.71 -5.47
N GLU A 83 5.68 14.04 -5.48
CA GLU A 83 6.20 13.27 -6.62
C GLU A 83 5.32 12.05 -6.90
N GLU A 84 4.88 11.34 -5.87
CA GLU A 84 3.99 10.17 -6.00
C GLU A 84 2.59 10.57 -6.49
N ARG A 85 2.05 11.69 -5.99
CA ARG A 85 0.80 12.26 -6.51
C ARG A 85 0.90 12.64 -7.97
N ARG A 86 2.04 13.22 -8.37
CA ARG A 86 2.31 13.53 -9.77
C ARG A 86 2.42 12.25 -10.61
N ALA A 87 3.14 11.24 -10.14
CA ALA A 87 3.25 9.96 -10.83
C ALA A 87 1.88 9.30 -11.02
N TYR A 88 1.04 9.29 -9.99
CA TYR A 88 -0.35 8.82 -10.09
C TYR A 88 -1.13 9.59 -11.16
N ALA A 89 -1.08 10.92 -11.12
CA ALA A 89 -1.78 11.77 -12.09
C ALA A 89 -1.25 11.62 -13.52
N GLU A 90 0.01 11.25 -13.73
CA GLU A 90 0.58 11.06 -15.08
C GLU A 90 0.33 9.65 -15.66
N ASN A 91 -0.01 8.66 -14.82
CA ASN A 91 -0.14 7.26 -15.23
C ASN A 91 -1.57 6.69 -15.11
N ILE A 92 -2.52 7.49 -14.62
CA ILE A 92 -3.95 7.16 -14.56
C ILE A 92 -4.71 7.59 -15.84
N PHE A 93 -4.05 8.30 -16.77
CA PHE A 93 -4.62 8.76 -18.05
C PHE A 93 -3.97 8.11 -19.27
#